data_AF-A0AAD7EBY5-F1
#
_entry.id   AF-A0AAD7EBY5-F1
#
_cell.length_a   1.000
_cell.length_b   1.000
_cell.length_c   1.000
_cell.angle_alpha   90.00
_cell.angle_beta   90.00
_cell.angle_gamma   90.00
#
_symmetry.space_group_name_H-M   'P 1'
#
loop_
_entity.id
_entity.type
_entity.pdbx_description
1 polymer ?
#
loop_
_entity_poly.entity_id
_entity_poly.type
_entity_poly.pdbx_seq_one_letter_code
_entity_poly.pdbx_strand_id
1 'polypeptide(L)'
;MAHRTGLPAYDFAYFLNNDSIPAVIERVQYLKPSLGLRVVAQYNNIMYAVLSYLPTTLLAGNPPFARYVAKHILGPLGLNSTTYLFASANKTG
;
A
#
# COMPACT_ATOMS: atom_id res chain seq x y z
N MET A 1 10.97 -4.58 -0.30
CA MET A 1 9.83 -5.50 -0.54
C MET A 1 10.04 -6.15 -1.89
N ALA A 2 10.08 -7.49 -1.99
CA ALA A 2 10.64 -8.20 -3.16
C ALA A 2 9.71 -9.29 -3.75
N HIS A 3 8.40 -9.21 -3.56
CA HIS A 3 7.43 -10.22 -4.04
C HIS A 3 7.68 -11.65 -3.52
N ARG A 4 8.38 -11.80 -2.39
CA ARG A 4 8.82 -13.08 -1.84
C ARG A 4 7.99 -13.57 -0.65
N THR A 5 6.69 -13.26 -0.65
CA THR A 5 5.77 -13.54 0.47
C THR A 5 5.16 -14.95 0.43
N GLY A 6 5.19 -15.63 -0.71
CA GLY A 6 4.51 -16.92 -0.91
C GLY A 6 2.99 -16.78 -1.16
N LEU A 7 2.43 -15.57 -1.08
CA LEU A 7 1.04 -15.27 -1.38
C LEU A 7 0.84 -14.89 -2.85
N PRO A 8 -0.02 -15.58 -3.62
CA PRO A 8 -0.34 -15.18 -4.99
C PRO A 8 -1.11 -13.85 -4.99
N ALA A 9 -1.48 -13.34 -6.17
CA ALA A 9 -2.00 -11.98 -6.31
C ALA A 9 -3.24 -11.68 -5.46
N TYR A 10 -4.18 -12.62 -5.34
CA TYR A 10 -5.43 -12.47 -4.59
C TYR A 10 -6.13 -11.11 -4.83
N ASP A 11 -6.17 -10.63 -6.08
CA ASP A 11 -6.57 -9.24 -6.37
C ASP A 11 -7.99 -8.90 -5.90
N PHE A 12 -8.93 -9.85 -5.92
CA PHE A 12 -10.27 -9.63 -5.39
C PHE A 12 -10.28 -9.37 -3.87
N ALA A 13 -9.33 -9.92 -3.11
CA ALA A 13 -9.22 -9.66 -1.67
C ALA A 13 -8.90 -8.19 -1.36
N TYR A 14 -8.43 -7.43 -2.35
CA TYR A 14 -8.14 -6.00 -2.24
C TYR A 14 -9.38 -5.11 -2.45
N PHE A 15 -10.35 -5.55 -3.27
CA PHE A 15 -11.40 -4.67 -3.82
C PHE A 15 -12.83 -4.98 -3.38
N LEU A 16 -13.02 -5.93 -2.46
CA LEU A 16 -14.35 -6.47 -2.20
C LEU A 16 -15.39 -5.41 -1.75
N ASN A 17 -15.05 -4.39 -0.95
CA ASN A 17 -16.06 -3.45 -0.42
C ASN A 17 -15.57 -2.03 -0.08
N ASN A 18 -14.77 -1.38 -0.93
CA ASN A 18 -14.16 -0.07 -0.59
C ASN A 18 -13.44 -0.12 0.79
N ASP A 19 -12.82 -1.27 1.05
CA ASP A 19 -12.31 -1.62 2.37
C ASP A 19 -11.16 -0.71 2.80
N SER A 20 -11.05 -0.50 4.11
CA SER A 20 -9.88 0.15 4.68
C SER A 20 -8.63 -0.73 4.51
N ILE A 21 -7.46 -0.11 4.35
CA ILE A 21 -6.18 -0.83 4.27
C ILE A 21 -5.98 -1.80 5.46
N PRO A 22 -6.28 -1.43 6.73
CA PRO A 22 -6.21 -2.38 7.85
C PRO A 22 -7.08 -3.63 7.65
N ALA A 23 -8.29 -3.50 7.11
CA ALA A 23 -9.18 -4.63 6.86
C ALA A 23 -8.63 -5.56 5.78
N VAL A 24 -7.99 -5.01 4.73
CA VAL A 24 -7.29 -5.80 3.72
C VAL A 24 -6.13 -6.58 4.35
N ILE A 25 -5.35 -5.95 5.24
CA ILE A 25 -4.22 -6.58 5.94
C ILE A 25 -4.71 -7.69 6.89
N GLU A 26 -5.80 -7.46 7.63
CA GLU A 26 -6.35 -8.45 8.56
C GLU A 26 -6.78 -9.73 7.84
N ARG A 27 -7.31 -9.62 6.62
CA ARG A 27 -7.77 -10.79 5.85
C ARG A 27 -6.64 -11.66 5.32
N VAL A 28 -5.40 -11.18 5.32
CA VAL A 28 -4.23 -11.93 4.85
C VAL A 28 -4.07 -13.26 5.60
N GLN A 29 -4.47 -13.31 6.88
CA GLN A 29 -4.42 -14.53 7.68
C GLN A 29 -5.28 -15.67 7.11
N TYR A 30 -6.29 -15.36 6.30
CA TYR A 30 -7.19 -16.34 5.67
C TYR A 30 -6.74 -16.74 4.25
N LEU A 31 -5.70 -16.09 3.71
CA LEU A 31 -5.21 -16.36 2.35
C LEU A 31 -4.18 -17.49 2.38
N LYS A 32 -4.39 -18.52 1.55
CA LYS A 32 -3.49 -19.67 1.46
C LYS A 32 -2.25 -19.34 0.62
N PRO A 33 -1.03 -19.50 1.16
CA PRO A 33 0.18 -19.39 0.34
C PRO A 33 0.23 -20.47 -0.74
N SER A 34 0.65 -20.09 -1.96
CA SER A 34 0.92 -21.03 -3.05
C SER A 34 2.33 -21.61 -2.99
N LEU A 35 3.26 -20.90 -2.34
CA LEU A 35 4.65 -21.28 -2.16
C LEU A 35 5.13 -20.93 -0.75
N GLY A 36 6.27 -21.50 -0.35
CA GLY A 36 6.93 -21.13 0.89
C GLY A 36 7.47 -19.69 0.86
N LEU A 37 7.66 -19.11 2.05
CA LEU A 37 8.25 -17.79 2.22
C LEU A 37 9.65 -17.75 1.59
N ARG A 38 9.94 -16.70 0.80
CA ARG A 38 11.23 -16.52 0.11
C ARG A 38 11.64 -17.68 -0.80
N VAL A 39 10.72 -18.52 -1.29
CA VAL A 39 11.04 -19.55 -2.27
C VAL A 39 11.17 -18.93 -3.67
N VAL A 40 10.14 -18.22 -4.13
CA VAL A 40 10.09 -17.54 -5.44
C VAL A 40 9.59 -16.10 -5.28
N ALA A 41 9.95 -15.22 -6.21
CA ALA A 41 9.32 -13.91 -6.36
C ALA A 41 8.02 -14.06 -7.17
N GLN A 42 6.88 -13.87 -6.52
CA GLN A 42 5.54 -13.97 -7.09
C GLN A 42 4.76 -12.68 -6.85
N TYR A 43 4.21 -12.13 -7.93
CA TYR A 43 3.53 -10.85 -7.90
C TYR A 43 2.31 -10.88 -6.98
N ASN A 44 2.17 -9.82 -6.17
CA ASN A 44 1.04 -9.59 -5.27
C ASN A 44 1.06 -8.12 -4.82
N ASN A 45 -0.10 -7.47 -4.80
CA ASN A 45 -0.27 -6.07 -4.39
C ASN A 45 -0.42 -5.89 -2.87
N ILE A 46 -0.90 -6.90 -2.13
CA ILE A 46 -1.21 -6.82 -0.69
C ILE A 46 0.01 -6.38 0.12
N MET A 47 1.20 -6.81 -0.28
CA MET A 47 2.45 -6.42 0.38
C MET A 47 2.72 -4.90 0.32
N TYR A 48 2.27 -4.20 -0.73
CA TYR A 48 2.36 -2.75 -0.81
C TYR A 48 1.29 -2.05 0.04
N ALA A 49 0.12 -2.66 0.24
CA ALA A 49 -0.85 -2.17 1.23
C ALA A 49 -0.31 -2.27 2.67
N VAL A 50 0.40 -3.35 3.00
CA VAL A 50 1.10 -3.45 4.29
C VAL A 50 2.10 -2.32 4.44
N LEU A 51 2.93 -2.07 3.41
CA LEU A 51 3.91 -0.98 3.43
C LEU A 51 3.26 0.40 3.59
N SER A 52 2.13 0.65 2.93
CA SER A 52 1.45 1.94 3.02
C SER A 52 0.88 2.22 4.41
N TYR A 53 0.59 1.17 5.19
CA TYR A 53 0.10 1.31 6.56
C TYR A 53 1.22 1.55 7.60
N LEU A 54 2.48 1.25 7.26
CA LEU A 54 3.60 1.35 8.20
C LEU A 54 3.80 2.77 8.80
N PRO A 55 3.74 3.87 8.03
CA PRO A 55 3.87 5.21 8.61
C PRO A 55 2.80 5.50 9.66
N THR A 56 1.55 5.12 9.39
CA THR A 56 0.43 5.31 10.31
C THR A 56 0.59 4.51 11.60
N THR A 57 1.13 3.30 11.54
CA THR A 57 1.21 2.40 12.71
C THR A 57 2.52 2.54 13.50
N LEU A 58 3.64 2.85 12.84
CA LEU A 58 4.97 2.85 13.49
C LEU A 58 5.47 4.24 13.89
N LEU A 59 4.97 5.32 13.28
CA LEU A 59 5.48 6.67 13.55
C LEU A 59 4.59 7.42 14.54
N ALA A 60 5.23 8.25 15.37
CA ALA A 60 4.52 9.14 16.28
C ALA A 60 3.58 10.09 15.52
N GLY A 61 2.38 10.30 16.06
CA GLY A 61 1.34 11.12 15.45
C GLY A 61 0.57 10.44 14.31
N ASN A 62 0.83 9.16 14.05
CA ASN A 62 0.06 8.30 13.14
C ASN A 62 -0.23 8.94 11.78
N PRO A 63 0.79 9.47 11.08
CA PRO A 63 0.58 10.24 9.86
C PRO A 63 -0.06 9.37 8.77
N PRO A 64 -1.12 9.84 8.09
CA PRO A 64 -1.66 9.17 6.92
C PRO A 64 -0.60 9.01 5.83
N PHE A 65 -0.57 7.85 5.16
CA PHE A 65 0.41 7.52 4.12
C PHE A 65 0.61 8.62 3.07
N ALA A 66 -0.48 9.13 2.50
CA ALA A 66 -0.43 10.16 1.46
C ALA A 66 0.26 11.45 1.97
N ARG A 67 0.03 11.84 3.24
CA ARG A 67 0.71 13.00 3.85
C ARG A 67 2.18 12.72 4.11
N TYR A 68 2.51 11.51 4.55
CA TYR A 68 3.89 11.08 4.75
C TYR A 68 4.68 11.16 3.43
N VAL A 69 4.14 10.58 2.34
CA VAL A 69 4.77 10.62 1.02
C VAL A 69 4.88 12.06 0.49
N ALA A 70 3.83 12.87 0.65
CA ALA A 70 3.88 14.27 0.22
C ALA A 70 5.00 15.04 0.92
N LYS A 71 5.16 14.87 2.23
CA LYS A 71 6.18 15.57 3.03
C LYS A 71 7.60 15.07 2.79
N HIS A 72 7.79 13.75 2.66
CA HIS A 72 9.12 13.14 2.69
C HIS A 72 9.65 12.72 1.32
N ILE A 73 8.81 12.72 0.28
CA ILE A 73 9.20 12.32 -1.08
C ILE A 73 8.83 13.42 -2.08
N LEU A 74 7.54 13.76 -2.21
CA LEU A 74 7.11 14.67 -3.28
C LEU A 74 7.65 16.09 -3.11
N GLY A 75 7.54 16.65 -1.90
CA GLY A 75 8.05 17.99 -1.59
C GLY A 75 9.57 18.12 -1.79
N PRO A 76 10.41 17.26 -1.17
CA PRO A 76 11.86 17.31 -1.33
C PRO A 76 12.35 17.13 -2.77
N LEU A 77 11.59 16.41 -3.60
CA LEU A 77 11.91 16.20 -5.02
C LEU A 77 11.30 17.26 -5.95
N GLY A 78 10.54 18.24 -5.42
CA GLY A 78 9.88 19.27 -6.23
C GLY A 78 8.78 18.75 -7.15
N LEU A 79 8.15 17.62 -6.82
CA LEU A 79 7.10 16.97 -7.64
C LEU A 79 5.74 17.65 -7.46
N ASN A 80 5.64 18.92 -7.86
CA ASN A 80 4.47 19.78 -7.62
C ASN A 80 3.22 19.38 -8.43
N SER A 81 3.38 18.56 -9.47
CA SER A 81 2.30 18.05 -10.32
C SER A 81 1.94 16.59 -10.01
N THR A 82 2.35 16.06 -8.85
CA THR A 82 2.02 14.69 -8.42
C THR A 82 1.24 14.74 -7.11
N THR A 83 0.10 14.05 -7.03
CA THR A 83 -0.78 14.07 -5.85
C THR A 83 -1.61 12.81 -5.72
N TYR A 84 -2.00 12.47 -4.49
CA TYR A 84 -2.99 11.42 -4.17
C TYR A 84 -4.43 11.96 -4.15
N LEU A 85 -4.61 13.29 -4.18
CA LEU A 85 -5.92 13.91 -4.06
C LEU A 85 -6.51 14.21 -5.42
N PHE A 86 -7.69 13.63 -5.70
CA PHE A 86 -8.44 13.87 -6.93
C PHE A 86 -8.70 15.38 -7.16
N ALA A 87 -9.13 16.10 -6.14
CA ALA A 87 -9.43 17.53 -6.25
C ALA A 87 -8.20 18.39 -6.61
N SER A 88 -7.00 17.96 -6.23
CA SER A 88 -5.76 18.63 -6.64
C SER A 88 -5.40 18.28 -8.08
N ALA A 89 -5.54 17.01 -8.47
CA ALA A 89 -5.26 16.56 -9.84
C ALA A 89 -6.21 17.18 -10.88
N ASN A 90 -7.50 17.31 -10.55
CA ASN A 90 -8.53 17.85 -11.45
C ASN A 90 -8.40 19.36 -11.73
N LYS A 91 -7.54 20.09 -11.01
CA LYS A 91 -7.31 21.53 -11.24
C LYS A 91 -6.29 21.80 -12.34
N THR A 92 -5.50 20.80 -12.72
CA THR A 92 -4.37 20.93 -13.65
C THR A 92 -4.50 20.07 -14.90
N GLY A 93 -5.61 19.33 -15.03
CA GLY A 93 -6.00 18.60 -16.24
C GLY A 93 -6.98 19.42 -17.07
#